data_AF-A0A1M6Y1M6-F1
#
_entry.id   AF-A0A1M6Y1M6-F1
#
_cell.length_a   1.000
_cell.length_b   1.000
_cell.length_c   1.000
_cell.angle_alpha   90.00
_cell.angle_beta   90.00
_cell.angle_gamma   90.00
#
_symmetry.space_group_name_H-M   'P 1'
#
loop_
_entity.id
_entity.type
_entity.pdbx_description
1 polymer ?
#
loop_
_entity_poly.entity_id
_entity_poly.type
_entity_poly.pdbx_seq_one_letter_code
_entity_poly.pdbx_strand_id
1 'polypeptide(L)'
;MGDIMSILQSSYSSASQNTPSNTPYTNVDPTLYQGTWNGTYSNNQKFEISVSQVNGFRAQVKYQSGSTVRYQSVLIKDSSFRIGDTKFTLTAQGTATVGNVVTDPASGNTSLVQGSAALAS
;
A
#
# COMPACT_ATOMS: atom_id res chain seq x y z
N MET A 1 17.50 -32.03 10.70
CA MET A 1 18.11 -31.45 9.48
C MET A 1 17.08 -31.31 8.34
N GLY A 2 15.81 -31.02 8.65
CA GLY A 2 14.78 -30.67 7.66
C GLY A 2 14.39 -29.19 7.71
N ASP A 3 15.00 -28.47 8.64
CA ASP A 3 14.45 -27.22 9.18
C ASP A 3 14.81 -26.02 8.30
N ILE A 4 15.98 -26.04 7.66
CA ILE A 4 16.41 -24.96 6.77
C ILE A 4 15.64 -24.98 5.44
N MET A 5 15.38 -26.17 4.86
CA MET A 5 14.65 -26.27 3.58
C MET A 5 13.16 -25.96 3.75
N SER A 6 12.56 -26.31 4.90
CA SER A 6 11.17 -25.96 5.24
C SER A 6 10.99 -24.45 5.42
N ILE A 7 11.94 -23.78 6.10
CA ILE A 7 11.92 -22.31 6.27
C ILE A 7 12.05 -21.61 4.92
N LEU A 8 12.97 -22.06 4.06
CA LEU A 8 13.12 -21.49 2.72
C LEU A 8 11.85 -21.69 1.88
N GLN A 9 11.28 -22.90 1.86
CA GLN A 9 10.07 -23.20 1.08
C GLN A 9 8.85 -22.41 1.56
N SER A 10 8.73 -22.16 2.87
CA SER A 10 7.69 -21.31 3.46
C SER A 10 7.86 -19.82 3.12
N SER A 11 9.11 -19.39 2.91
CA SER A 11 9.46 -18.04 2.44
C SER A 11 9.17 -17.88 0.94
N TYR A 12 9.36 -18.92 0.15
CA TYR A 12 9.04 -18.92 -1.29
C TYR A 12 7.53 -19.01 -1.57
N SER A 13 6.74 -19.69 -0.73
CA SER A 13 5.27 -19.77 -0.91
C SER A 13 4.54 -18.48 -0.51
N SER A 14 5.16 -17.64 0.31
CA SER A 14 4.67 -16.32 0.69
C SER A 14 5.14 -15.20 -0.25
N ALA A 15 6.07 -15.49 -1.16
CA ALA A 15 6.52 -14.58 -2.20
C ALA A 15 5.53 -14.55 -3.38
N SER A 16 4.81 -13.42 -3.48
CA SER A 16 3.86 -13.02 -4.54
C SER A 16 2.38 -13.36 -4.31
N GLN A 17 1.77 -12.73 -3.30
CA GLN A 17 0.32 -12.45 -3.25
C GLN A 17 -0.14 -11.39 -4.28
N ASN A 18 0.56 -11.26 -5.41
CA ASN A 18 0.11 -10.46 -6.52
C ASN A 18 -0.34 -11.43 -7.60
N THR A 19 -1.64 -11.69 -7.68
CA THR A 19 -2.24 -12.15 -8.94
C THR A 19 -1.89 -11.10 -10.00
N PRO A 20 -1.06 -11.43 -11.01
CA PRO A 20 -0.72 -10.47 -12.04
C PRO A 20 -2.00 -10.10 -12.76
N SER A 21 -2.41 -8.84 -12.66
CA SER A 21 -3.54 -8.38 -13.44
C SER A 21 -3.11 -8.30 -14.90
N ASN A 22 -3.84 -8.98 -15.78
CA ASN A 22 -3.65 -8.95 -17.22
C ASN A 22 -4.17 -7.66 -17.86
N THR A 23 -4.65 -6.69 -17.06
CA THR A 23 -5.15 -5.42 -17.57
C THR A 23 -3.98 -4.52 -18.02
N PRO A 24 -4.12 -3.79 -19.13
CA PRO A 24 -3.16 -2.75 -19.51
C PRO A 24 -3.24 -1.57 -18.53
N TYR A 25 -2.15 -0.80 -18.43
CA TYR A 25 -2.18 0.48 -17.71
C TYR A 25 -3.03 1.47 -18.51
N THR A 26 -4.17 1.88 -17.94
CA THR A 26 -5.06 2.87 -18.52
C THR A 26 -4.96 4.17 -17.75
N ASN A 27 -5.28 5.28 -18.41
CA ASN A 27 -5.35 6.57 -17.73
C ASN A 27 -6.44 6.49 -16.65
N VAL A 28 -6.07 6.85 -15.41
CA VAL A 28 -7.01 6.98 -14.31
C VAL A 28 -7.51 8.42 -14.22
N ASP A 29 -8.70 8.60 -13.66
CA ASP A 29 -9.21 9.93 -13.36
C ASP A 29 -8.38 10.56 -12.22
N PRO A 30 -7.66 11.67 -12.47
CA PRO A 30 -6.81 12.29 -11.47
C PRO A 30 -7.58 12.77 -10.23
N THR A 31 -8.86 13.11 -10.37
CA THR A 31 -9.70 13.64 -9.29
C THR A 31 -10.05 12.60 -8.23
N LEU A 32 -10.01 11.31 -8.60
CA LEU A 32 -10.30 10.22 -7.68
C LEU A 32 -9.13 9.89 -6.74
N TYR A 33 -7.91 10.33 -7.08
CA TYR A 33 -6.70 9.99 -6.33
C TYR A 33 -6.04 11.21 -5.71
N GLN A 34 -6.02 12.35 -6.39
CA GLN A 34 -5.36 13.55 -5.89
C GLN A 34 -5.95 14.04 -4.57
N GLY A 35 -5.06 14.49 -3.70
CA GLY A 35 -5.39 15.02 -2.39
C GLY A 35 -4.71 14.25 -1.27
N THR A 36 -5.10 14.57 -0.05
CA THR A 36 -4.54 13.97 1.15
C THR A 36 -5.50 12.95 1.70
N TRP A 37 -5.05 11.72 1.84
CA TRP A 37 -5.81 10.61 2.39
C TRP A 37 -5.34 10.34 3.80
N ASN A 38 -6.26 10.34 4.76
CA ASN A 38 -5.94 10.09 6.15
C ASN A 38 -6.77 8.94 6.70
N GLY A 39 -6.16 8.18 7.60
CA GLY A 39 -6.75 6.98 8.13
C GLY A 39 -6.05 6.50 9.38
N THR A 40 -6.63 5.47 9.99
CA THR A 40 -6.07 4.79 11.15
C THR A 40 -6.03 3.31 10.86
N TYR A 41 -4.86 2.70 11.05
CA TYR A 41 -4.69 1.27 10.95
C TYR A 41 -5.37 0.53 12.12
N SER A 42 -5.62 -0.76 11.95
CA SER A 42 -6.18 -1.63 12.99
C SER A 42 -5.37 -1.69 14.29
N ASN A 43 -4.10 -1.28 14.26
CA ASN A 43 -3.22 -1.16 15.42
C ASN A 43 -3.19 0.27 16.02
N ASN A 44 -4.19 1.09 15.70
CA ASN A 44 -4.35 2.48 16.16
C ASN A 44 -3.30 3.47 15.64
N GLN A 45 -2.39 3.06 14.75
CA GLN A 45 -1.44 3.97 14.12
C GLN A 45 -2.14 4.81 13.05
N LYS A 46 -1.99 6.13 13.15
CA LYS A 46 -2.47 7.06 12.12
C LYS A 46 -1.52 7.06 10.93
N PHE A 47 -2.08 7.23 9.74
CA PHE A 47 -1.32 7.42 8.52
C PHE A 47 -1.94 8.51 7.66
N GLU A 48 -1.09 9.09 6.83
CA GLU A 48 -1.42 10.09 5.83
C GLU A 48 -0.75 9.72 4.50
N ILE A 49 -1.49 9.80 3.42
CA ILE A 49 -1.03 9.56 2.06
C ILE A 49 -1.41 10.78 1.22
N SER A 50 -0.45 11.63 0.88
CA SER A 50 -0.67 12.74 -0.04
C SER A 50 -0.36 12.29 -1.45
N VAL A 51 -1.34 12.34 -2.34
CA VAL A 51 -1.19 12.01 -3.76
C VAL A 51 -1.23 13.28 -4.58
N SER A 52 -0.21 13.47 -5.41
CA SER A 52 -0.03 14.67 -6.23
C SER A 52 0.47 14.30 -7.63
N GLN A 53 0.35 15.25 -8.57
CA GLN A 53 0.87 15.11 -9.94
C GLN A 53 0.41 13.81 -10.62
N VAL A 54 -0.89 13.50 -10.53
CA VAL A 54 -1.46 12.33 -11.20
C VAL A 54 -1.52 12.61 -12.70
N ASN A 55 -0.70 11.90 -13.47
CA ASN A 55 -0.62 12.00 -14.93
C ASN A 55 -0.82 10.63 -15.57
N GLY A 56 -1.99 10.42 -16.19
CA GLY A 56 -2.39 9.14 -16.76
C GLY A 56 -2.51 8.08 -15.67
N PHE A 57 -1.53 7.18 -15.57
CA PHE A 57 -1.44 6.13 -14.55
C PHE A 57 -0.29 6.33 -13.57
N ARG A 58 0.41 7.46 -13.61
CA ARG A 58 1.56 7.78 -12.75
C ARG A 58 1.15 8.82 -11.71
N ALA A 59 1.65 8.69 -10.49
CA ALA A 59 1.42 9.68 -9.43
C ALA A 59 2.65 9.83 -8.54
N GLN A 60 2.80 11.00 -7.93
CA GLN A 60 3.76 11.24 -6.85
C GLN A 60 3.05 11.11 -5.52
N VAL A 61 3.55 10.23 -4.66
CA VAL A 61 2.91 9.93 -3.38
C VAL A 61 3.87 10.19 -2.24
N LYS A 62 3.38 10.91 -1.23
CA LYS A 62 3.99 11.03 0.08
C LYS A 62 3.21 10.16 1.05
N TYR A 63 3.86 9.18 1.66
CA TYR A 63 3.32 8.41 2.77
C TYR A 63 3.94 8.90 4.08
N GLN A 64 3.12 9.08 5.10
CA GLN A 64 3.55 9.46 6.43
C GLN A 64 2.80 8.63 7.48
N SER A 65 3.53 7.96 8.37
CA SER A 65 2.96 7.29 9.53
C SER A 65 3.93 7.36 10.69
N GLY A 66 3.50 7.95 11.81
CA GLY A 66 4.39 8.28 12.92
C GLY A 66 5.58 9.16 12.46
N SER A 67 6.80 8.70 12.72
CA SER A 67 8.05 9.34 12.27
C SER A 67 8.49 8.95 10.87
N THR A 68 7.85 7.95 10.25
CA THR A 68 8.23 7.46 8.93
C THR A 68 7.60 8.33 7.86
N VAL A 69 8.43 8.95 7.01
CA VAL A 69 8.00 9.66 5.81
C VAL A 69 8.67 9.02 4.60
N ARG A 70 7.89 8.69 3.57
CA ARG A 70 8.40 8.15 2.30
C ARG A 70 7.80 8.92 1.14
N TYR A 71 8.64 9.23 0.14
CA TYR A 71 8.22 9.81 -1.12
C TYR A 71 8.51 8.80 -2.23
N GLN A 72 7.52 8.51 -3.05
CA GLN A 72 7.67 7.55 -4.14
C GLN A 72 6.81 7.92 -5.34
N SER A 73 7.39 7.79 -6.52
CA SER A 73 6.62 7.79 -7.77
C SER A 73 6.00 6.41 -7.96
N VAL A 74 4.67 6.35 -8.05
CA VAL A 74 3.92 5.10 -8.13
C VAL A 74 3.20 4.99 -9.47
N LEU A 75 2.91 3.73 -9.85
CA LEU A 75 2.05 3.39 -10.97
C LEU A 75 0.71 2.91 -10.40
N ILE A 76 -0.38 3.54 -10.81
CA ILE A 76 -1.73 3.18 -10.43
C ILE A 76 -2.22 2.11 -11.40
N LYS A 77 -2.63 0.96 -10.84
CA LYS A 77 -3.19 -0.16 -11.60
C LYS A 77 -4.26 -0.86 -10.78
N ASP A 78 -5.36 -1.25 -11.44
CA ASP A 78 -6.50 -1.93 -10.80
C ASP A 78 -6.98 -1.17 -9.55
N SER A 79 -7.08 0.16 -9.68
CA SER A 79 -7.45 1.07 -8.60
C SER A 79 -6.54 1.04 -7.36
N SER A 80 -5.31 0.57 -7.52
CA SER A 80 -4.36 0.38 -6.41
C SER A 80 -2.94 0.81 -6.79
N PHE A 81 -2.15 1.11 -5.77
CA PHE A 81 -0.71 1.35 -5.91
C PHE A 81 0.02 0.99 -4.62
N ARG A 82 1.34 0.92 -4.67
CA ARG A 82 2.19 0.58 -3.51
C ARG A 82 3.23 1.65 -3.21
N ILE A 83 3.47 1.89 -1.93
CA ILE A 83 4.58 2.68 -1.40
C ILE A 83 5.35 1.80 -0.43
N GLY A 84 6.52 1.30 -0.84
CA GLY A 84 7.25 0.27 -0.07
C GLY A 84 6.35 -0.92 0.30
N ASP A 85 6.16 -1.14 1.60
CA ASP A 85 5.38 -2.24 2.19
C ASP A 85 3.89 -1.91 2.36
N THR A 86 3.48 -0.69 2.00
CA THR A 86 2.11 -0.20 2.06
C THR A 86 1.43 -0.32 0.71
N LYS A 87 0.22 -0.89 0.66
CA LYS A 87 -0.67 -0.89 -0.51
C LYS A 87 -1.89 0.00 -0.25
N PHE A 88 -2.12 0.94 -1.16
CA PHE A 88 -3.36 1.72 -1.25
C PHE A 88 -4.29 1.09 -2.27
N THR A 89 -5.57 0.94 -1.95
CA THR A 89 -6.61 0.45 -2.86
C THR A 89 -7.85 1.34 -2.75
N LEU A 90 -8.22 2.03 -3.82
CA LEU A 90 -9.42 2.84 -3.89
C LEU A 90 -10.65 1.91 -3.87
N THR A 91 -11.52 2.08 -2.87
CA THR A 91 -12.74 1.27 -2.72
C THR A 91 -13.97 1.96 -3.29
N ALA A 92 -14.08 3.27 -3.08
CA ALA A 92 -15.10 4.12 -3.69
C ALA A 92 -14.60 5.57 -3.74
N GLN A 93 -15.37 6.48 -4.34
CA GLN A 93 -15.01 7.89 -4.36
C GLN A 93 -14.85 8.42 -2.91
N GLY A 94 -13.67 8.99 -2.62
CA GLY A 94 -13.35 9.52 -1.30
C GLY A 94 -13.05 8.48 -0.22
N THR A 95 -13.05 7.17 -0.53
CA THR A 95 -12.70 6.11 0.43
C THR A 95 -11.73 5.09 -0.16
N ALA A 96 -10.78 4.65 0.65
CA ALA A 96 -9.78 3.66 0.25
C ALA A 96 -9.42 2.74 1.40
N THR A 97 -8.91 1.56 1.08
CA THR A 97 -8.32 0.62 2.04
C THR A 97 -6.81 0.68 1.90
N VAL A 98 -6.13 0.83 3.03
CA VAL A 98 -4.67 0.86 3.10
C VAL A 98 -4.19 -0.30 3.95
N GLY A 99 -3.40 -1.19 3.35
CA GLY A 99 -2.73 -2.27 4.05
C GLY A 99 -1.25 -1.98 4.17
N ASN A 100 -0.66 -2.19 5.35
CA ASN A 100 0.78 -2.09 5.57
C ASN A 100 1.30 -3.41 6.15
N VAL A 101 2.39 -3.92 5.59
CA VAL A 101 3.08 -5.09 6.14
C VAL A 101 4.08 -4.60 7.19
N VAL A 102 3.83 -4.96 8.45
CA VAL A 102 4.69 -4.62 9.58
C VAL A 102 5.51 -5.84 9.96
N THR A 103 6.83 -5.68 10.03
CA THR A 103 7.74 -6.72 10.49
C THR A 103 8.21 -6.39 11.90
N ASP A 104 8.01 -7.31 12.84
CA ASP A 104 8.51 -7.17 14.20
C ASP A 104 10.05 -7.34 14.21
N PRO A 105 10.82 -6.34 14.67
CA PRO A 105 12.28 -6.41 14.68
C PRO A 105 12.85 -7.43 15.67
N ALA A 106 12.11 -7.84 16.70
CA ALA A 106 12.57 -8.79 17.71
C ALA A 106 12.31 -10.26 17.31
N SER A 107 11.16 -10.52 16.69
CA SER A 107 10.75 -11.88 16.31
C SER A 107 10.89 -12.20 14.81
N GLY A 108 11.03 -11.19 13.95
CA GLY A 108 11.06 -11.34 12.50
C GLY A 108 9.69 -11.67 11.87
N ASN A 109 8.62 -11.75 12.68
CA ASN A 109 7.29 -12.07 12.19
C ASN A 109 6.69 -10.90 11.41
N THR A 110 6.09 -11.19 10.27
CA THR A 110 5.38 -10.21 9.44
C THR A 110 3.88 -10.28 9.70
N SER A 111 3.24 -9.14 9.97
CA SER A 111 1.79 -9.02 10.13
C SER A 111 1.22 -7.97 9.19
N LEU A 112 0.04 -8.25 8.64
CA LEU A 112 -0.70 -7.28 7.83
C LEU A 112 -1.61 -6.45 8.74
N VAL A 113 -1.41 -5.14 8.78
CA VAL A 113 -2.35 -4.19 9.38
C VAL A 113 -3.09 -3.45 8.30
N GLN A 114 -4.40 -3.27 8.48
CA GLN A 114 -5.26 -2.61 7.51
C GLN A 114 -6.04 -1.49 8.18
N GLY A 115 -6.30 -0.43 7.41
CA GLY A 115 -7.12 0.69 7.85
C GLY A 115 -7.92 1.26 6.68
N SER A 116 -9.06 1.86 6.99
CA SER A 116 -9.76 2.71 6.04
C SER A 116 -9.11 4.09 6.00
N ALA A 117 -9.01 4.64 4.79
CA ALA A 117 -8.59 5.99 4.53
C ALA A 117 -9.76 6.76 3.90
N ALA A 118 -9.94 8.00 4.34
CA ALA A 118 -10.86 8.95 3.74
C ALA A 118 -10.05 10.05 3.04
N LEU A 119 -10.58 10.57 1.94
CA LEU A 119 -10.03 11.75 1.31
C LEU A 119 -10.34 12.96 2.21
N ALA A 120 -9.32 13.66 2.65
CA ALA A 120 -9.46 14.92 3.35
C ALA A 120 -10.01 15.96 2.37
N SER A 121 -11.19 16.49 2.69
CA SER A 121 -11.87 17.58 1.97
C SER A 121 -11.12 18.89 2.09
#